data_AF-A0A2H1K870-F1
#
_entry.id   AF-A0A2H1K870-F1
#
_cell.length_a   1.000
_cell.length_b   1.000
_cell.length_c   1.000
_cell.angle_alpha   90.00
_cell.angle_beta   90.00
_cell.angle_gamma   90.00
#
_symmetry.space_group_name_H-M   'P 1'
#
loop_
_entity.id
_entity.type
_entity.pdbx_description
1 polymer ?
#
loop_
_entity_poly.entity_id
_entity_poly.type
_entity_poly.pdbx_seq_one_letter_code
_entity_poly.pdbx_strand_id
1 'polypeptide(L)' 'MSENPLLPAWYDVTWTAFVLVFIGLAVWSLVSLARSKVDAPTKLAWAVFIIVAPILGSLVWLVYRRNRLAELKRSEELAR' A
#
# COMPACT_ATOMS: atom_id res chain seq x y z
N MET A 1 -9.51 -35.53 -5.50
CA MET A 1 -9.46 -34.53 -4.42
C MET A 1 -8.62 -33.38 -4.96
N SER A 2 -9.20 -32.20 -5.17
CA SER A 2 -8.46 -31.04 -5.66
C SER A 2 -7.45 -30.62 -4.58
N GLU A 3 -6.16 -30.81 -4.84
CA GLU A 3 -5.10 -30.21 -4.03
C GLU A 3 -5.30 -28.70 -4.08
N ASN A 4 -5.85 -28.13 -3.01
CA ASN A 4 -5.93 -26.70 -2.83
C ASN A 4 -4.52 -26.25 -2.43
N PRO A 5 -3.77 -25.51 -3.27
CA PRO A 5 -2.42 -25.08 -2.91
C PRO A 5 -2.53 -24.01 -1.83
N LEU A 6 -2.54 -24.45 -0.57
CA LEU A 6 -2.38 -23.56 0.57
C LEU A 6 -1.00 -22.92 0.45
N LEU A 7 -0.96 -21.59 0.53
CA LEU A 7 0.32 -20.90 0.59
C LEU A 7 1.10 -21.42 1.80
N PRO A 8 2.43 -21.58 1.70
CA PRO A 8 3.24 -21.98 2.83
C PRO A 8 3.06 -21.01 4.01
N ALA A 9 3.02 -21.52 5.25
CA ALA A 9 2.80 -20.70 6.44
C ALA A 9 3.78 -19.52 6.61
N TRP A 10 5.00 -19.62 6.05
CA TRP A 10 5.97 -18.53 6.08
C TRP A 10 5.50 -17.31 5.30
N TYR A 11 4.68 -17.48 4.26
CA TYR A 11 4.14 -16.37 3.46
C TYR A 11 3.24 -15.48 4.33
N ASP A 12 2.32 -16.09 5.07
CA ASP A 12 1.41 -15.36 5.98
C ASP A 12 2.18 -14.64 7.09
N VAL A 13 3.19 -15.30 7.67
CA VAL A 13 4.05 -14.72 8.70
C VAL A 13 4.83 -13.53 8.16
N THR A 14 5.46 -13.67 6.99
CA THR A 14 6.21 -12.59 6.35
C THR A 14 5.32 -11.39 6.06
N TRP A 15 4.12 -11.61 5.48
CA TRP A 15 3.23 -10.50 5.16
C TRP A 15 2.70 -9.81 6.42
N THR A 16 2.33 -10.60 7.43
CA THR A 16 1.89 -10.07 8.72
C THR A 16 2.98 -9.23 9.36
N ALA A 17 4.22 -9.69 9.36
CA ALA A 17 5.36 -8.93 9.88
C ALA A 17 5.55 -7.60 9.14
N PHE A 18 5.48 -7.59 7.80
CA PHE A 18 5.55 -6.37 7.01
C PHE A 18 4.42 -5.39 7.34
N VAL A 19 3.18 -5.87 7.47
CA VAL A 19 2.03 -5.03 7.85
C VAL A 19 2.22 -4.43 9.24
N LEU A 20 2.70 -5.23 10.21
CA LEU A 20 2.98 -4.75 11.56
C LEU A 20 4.08 -3.69 11.59
N VAL A 21 5.18 -3.89 10.85
CA VAL A 21 6.26 -2.89 10.73
C VAL A 21 5.72 -1.60 10.11
N PHE A 22 4.91 -1.71 9.06
CA PHE A 22 4.31 -0.54 8.40
C PHE A 22 3.40 0.25 9.35
N ILE A 23 2.51 -0.44 10.08
CA ILE A 23 1.65 0.18 11.10
C ILE A 23 2.50 0.81 12.21
N GLY A 24 3.53 0.11 12.69
CA GLY A 24 4.43 0.60 13.73
C GLY A 24 5.13 1.90 13.34
N LEU A 25 5.61 2.00 12.09
CA LEU A 25 6.21 3.21 11.55
C LEU A 25 5.20 4.36 11.44
N ALA A 26 3.97 4.09 11.00
CA ALA A 26 2.93 5.10 10.93
C ALA A 26 2.60 5.66 12.33
N VAL A 27 2.39 4.76 13.31
CA VAL A 27 2.14 5.15 14.71
C VAL A 27 3.32 5.92 15.29
N TRP A 28 4.55 5.44 15.10
CA TRP A 28 5.75 6.16 15.56
C TRP A 28 5.77 7.57 14.96
N SER A 29 5.60 7.69 13.64
CA SER A 29 5.63 8.98 12.96
C SER A 29 4.58 9.95 13.51
N LEU A 30 3.34 9.50 13.73
CA LEU A 30 2.27 10.29 14.34
C LEU A 30 2.60 10.71 15.78
N VAL A 31 3.15 9.80 16.59
CA VAL A 31 3.55 10.11 17.97
C VAL A 31 4.73 11.09 18.01
N SER A 32 5.69 10.95 17.09
CA SER A 32 6.80 11.89 16.92
C SER A 32 6.30 13.27 16.52
N LEU A 33 5.35 13.32 15.59
CA LEU A 33 4.72 14.56 15.13
C LEU A 33 3.92 15.23 16.24
N ALA A 34 3.16 14.46 17.03
CA ALA A 34 2.42 14.97 18.19
C ALA A 34 3.38 15.62 19.21
N ARG A 35 4.53 14.98 19.47
CA ARG A 35 5.58 15.47 20.38
C ARG A 35 6.43 16.61 19.81
N SER A 36 6.38 16.87 18.51
CA SER A 36 7.15 17.94 17.88
C SER A 36 6.64 19.34 18.26
N LYS A 37 7.50 20.36 18.13
CA LYS A 37 7.16 21.76 18.39
C LYS A 37 6.70 22.52 17.13
N VAL A 38 6.36 21.81 16.05
CA VAL A 38 5.88 22.44 14.81
C VAL A 38 4.48 23.01 15.00
N ASP A 39 4.14 24.02 14.21
CA ASP A 39 2.84 24.70 14.24
C ASP A 39 1.68 23.75 13.85
N ALA A 40 0.46 24.11 14.29
CA ALA A 40 -0.72 23.25 14.11
C ALA A 40 -1.06 22.94 12.63
N PRO A 41 -1.03 23.91 11.70
CA PRO A 41 -1.20 23.64 10.27
C PRO A 41 -0.19 22.63 9.72
N THR A 42 1.10 22.79 10.05
CA THR A 42 2.15 21.86 9.65
C THR A 42 1.92 20.45 10.22
N LYS A 43 1.51 20.34 11.50
CA LYS A 43 1.15 19.03 12.08
C LYS A 43 -0.01 18.39 11.33
N LEU A 44 -1.06 19.14 11.00
CA LEU A 44 -2.21 18.61 10.27
C LEU A 44 -1.80 18.10 8.88
N ALA A 45 -0.99 18.86 8.15
CA ALA A 45 -0.50 18.46 6.83
C ALA A 45 0.29 17.14 6.89
N TRP A 46 1.21 17.00 7.85
CA TRP A 46 1.99 15.77 8.00
C TRP A 46 1.14 14.59 8.47
N ALA A 47 0.17 14.80 9.37
CA ALA A 47 -0.74 13.74 9.81
C ALA A 47 -1.58 13.21 8.63
N VAL A 48 -2.15 14.12 7.83
CA VAL A 48 -2.88 13.76 6.61
C VAL A 48 -1.97 13.01 5.64
N PHE A 49 -0.75 13.47 5.43
CA PHE A 49 0.21 12.81 4.55
C PHE A 49 0.51 11.37 4.99
N ILE A 50 0.82 11.14 6.28
CA ILE A 50 1.13 9.81 6.83
C ILE A 50 -0.05 8.83 6.63
N ILE A 51 -1.29 9.31 6.74
CA ILE A 51 -2.49 8.49 6.60
C ILE A 51 -2.87 8.26 5.13
N VAL A 52 -2.76 9.28 4.29
CA VAL A 52 -3.26 9.26 2.91
C VAL A 52 -2.25 8.67 1.92
N ALA A 53 -0.95 8.84 2.15
CA ALA A 53 0.10 8.27 1.30
C ALA A 53 -0.06 6.76 0.97
N PRO A 54 -0.33 5.85 1.94
CA PRO A 54 -0.54 4.43 1.62
C PRO A 54 -1.76 4.18 0.72
N ILE A 55 -2.81 5.00 0.87
CA ILE A 55 -4.02 4.91 0.05
C ILE A 55 -3.70 5.36 -1.39
N LEU A 56 -3.02 6.49 -1.53
CA LEU A 56 -2.62 7.01 -2.86
C LEU A 56 -1.69 6.04 -3.58
N GLY A 57 -0.70 5.47 -2.91
CA GLY A 57 0.19 4.47 -3.50
C GLY A 57 -0.59 3.26 -4.02
N SER A 58 -1.57 2.78 -3.24
CA SER A 58 -2.45 1.68 -3.63
C SER A 58 -3.32 2.04 -4.85
N LEU A 59 -3.91 3.24 -4.85
CA LEU A 59 -4.73 3.73 -5.97
C LEU A 59 -3.92 3.87 -7.25
N VAL A 60 -2.71 4.43 -7.18
CA VAL A 60 -1.81 4.57 -8.33
C VAL A 60 -1.48 3.20 -8.93
N TRP A 61 -1.15 2.21 -8.08
CA TRP A 61 -0.89 0.85 -8.54
C TRP A 61 -2.11 0.23 -9.25
N LEU A 62 -3.31 0.36 -8.67
CA LEU A 62 -4.53 -0.19 -9.24
C LEU A 62 -4.86 0.43 -10.61
N VAL A 63 -4.73 1.75 -10.74
CA VAL A 63 -4.95 2.45 -12.01
C VAL A 63 -3.91 2.02 -13.04
N TYR A 64 -2.64 1.97 -12.66
CA TYR A 64 -1.57 1.50 -13.54
C TYR A 64 -1.83 0.07 -14.03
N ARG A 65 -2.16 -0.85 -13.12
CA ARG A 65 -2.49 -2.25 -13.45
C ARG A 65 -3.66 -2.34 -14.42
N ARG A 66 -4.73 -1.57 -14.20
CA ARG A 66 -5.90 -1.55 -15.08
C ARG A 66 -5.53 -1.10 -16.50
N ASN A 67 -4.73 -0.05 -16.62
CA ASN A 67 -4.31 0.49 -17.92
C ASN A 67 -3.44 -0.51 -18.67
N ARG A 68 -2.50 -1.17 -17.98
CA ARG A 68 -1.64 -2.21 -18.57
C ARG A 68 -2.45 -3.42 -19.07
N LEU A 69 -3.47 -3.86 -18.34
CA LEU A 69 -4.34 -4.94 -18.78
C LEU A 69 -5.14 -4.58 -20.03
N ALA A 70 -5.64 -3.33 -20.11
CA ALA A 70 -6.36 -2.84 -21.29
C ALA A 70 -5.47 -2.76 -22.54
N GLU A 71 -4.20 -2.36 -22.36
CA GLU A 71 -3.21 -2.30 -23.42
C GLU A 71 -2.86 -3.70 -23.96
N LEU A 72 -2.64 -4.67 -23.07
CA LEU A 72 -2.38 -6.07 -23.45
C LEU A 72 -3.54 -6.65 -24.26
N LYS A 73 -4.79 -6.47 -23.78
CA LYS A 73 -5.98 -6.94 -24.51
C LYS A 73 -6.07 -6.34 -25.91
N ARG A 74 -5.78 -5.04 -26.06
CA ARG A 74 -5.75 -4.37 -27.37
C ARG A 74 -4.67 -4.96 -28.28
N SER A 75 -3.49 -5.27 -27.75
CA SER A 75 -2.40 -5.87 -28.53
C SER A 75 -2.73 -7.28 -29.03
N GLU A 76 -3.44 -8.08 -28.23
CA GLU A 76 -3.92 -9.41 -28.63
C GLU A 76 -4.99 -9.32 -29.73
N GLU A 77 -5.90 -8.34 -29.65
CA GLU A 77 -6.92 -8.09 -30.69
C GLU A 77 -6.30 -7.68 -32.02
N LEU A 78 -5.21 -6.90 -32.01
CA LEU A 78 -4.49 -6.48 -33.23
C LEU A 78 -3.60 -7.57 -33.83
N ALA A 79 -3.24 -8.59 -33.06
CA ALA A 79 -2.39 -9.70 -33.49
C ALA A 79 -3.19 -10.89 -34.07
N ARG A 80 -4.53 -10.81 -34.07
CA ARG A 80 -5.44 -11.78 -34.69
C ARG A 80 -5.90 -11.29 -36.05
#